data_AF-A0A067R3B1-F1
#
_entry.id   AF-A0A067R3B1-F1
#
_cell.length_a   1.000
_cell.length_b   1.000
_cell.length_c   1.000
_cell.angle_alpha   90.00
_cell.angle_beta   90.00
_cell.angle_gamma   90.00
#
_symmetry.space_group_name_H-M   'P 1'
#
loop_
_entity.id
_entity.type
_entity.pdbx_description
1 polymer ?
#
loop_
_entity_poly.entity_id
_entity_poly.type
_entity_poly.pdbx_seq_one_letter_code
_entity_poly.pdbx_strand_id
1 'polypeptide(L)' 'MLEYAEEVLKCTDVIVCFKKDCNDRALIVRTFMYMGFTTLPPGHQLIPGNTDTGIMYMLCSIE' A
#
# COMPACT_ATOMS: atom_id res chain seq x y z
N MET A 1 3.00 0.62 14.18
CA MET A 1 2.18 -0.32 13.35
C MET A 1 3.06 -1.09 12.39
N LEU A 2 3.93 -0.44 11.59
CA LEU A 2 4.89 -1.14 10.73
C LEU A 2 5.87 -2.01 11.52
N GLU A 3 6.46 -1.46 12.58
CA GLU A 3 7.32 -2.21 13.52
C GLU A 3 6.64 -3.46 14.09
N TYR A 4 5.34 -3.42 14.39
CA TYR A 4 4.61 -4.62 14.83
C TYR A 4 4.43 -5.64 13.70
N ALA A 5 4.16 -5.16 12.48
CA ALA A 5 4.05 -6.03 11.30
C ALA A 5 5.38 -6.75 11.01
N GLU A 6 6.50 -6.05 11.18
CA GLU A 6 7.84 -6.58 11.01
C GLU A 6 8.23 -7.52 12.17
N GLU A 7 8.20 -7.03 13.41
CA GLU A 7 8.81 -7.72 14.54
C GLU A 7 7.93 -8.86 15.07
N VAL A 8 6.61 -8.67 15.09
CA VAL A 8 5.67 -9.62 15.69
C VAL A 8 5.03 -10.51 14.64
N LEU A 9 4.54 -9.92 13.55
CA LEU A 9 3.89 -10.69 12.48
C LEU A 9 4.87 -11.28 11.46
N LYS A 10 6.15 -10.83 11.48
CA LYS A 10 7.19 -11.29 10.53
C LYS A 10 6.76 -11.10 9.08
N CYS A 11 6.05 -10.01 8.78
CA CYS A 11 5.64 -9.68 7.42
C CYS A 11 6.84 -9.18 6.62
N THR A 12 7.00 -9.68 5.39
CA THR A 12 7.98 -9.18 4.42
C THR A 12 7.43 -8.00 3.62
N ASP A 13 6.11 -7.95 3.46
CA ASP A 13 5.44 -7.02 2.56
C ASP A 13 4.19 -6.46 3.22
N VAL A 14 4.07 -5.14 3.21
CA VAL A 14 2.89 -4.41 3.69
C VAL A 14 2.25 -3.68 2.53
N ILE A 15 0.97 -3.99 2.31
CA ILE A 15 0.17 -3.35 1.28
C ILE A 15 -0.86 -2.46 1.95
N VAL A 16 -0.88 -1.19 1.55
CA VAL A 16 -1.94 -0.24 1.91
C VAL A 16 -2.84 -0.01 0.71
N CYS A 17 -4.14 0.14 0.95
CA CYS A 17 -5.12 0.41 -0.08
C CYS A 17 -6.07 1.54 0.34
N PHE A 18 -6.40 2.41 -0.61
CA PHE A 18 -7.30 3.56 -0.39
C PHE A 18 -8.06 3.91 -1.66
N LYS A 19 -9.20 4.60 -1.51
CA LYS A 19 -10.01 5.04 -2.65
C LYS A 19 -9.28 6.13 -3.44
N LYS A 20 -9.30 6.00 -4.77
CA LYS A 20 -8.71 6.96 -5.72
C LYS A 20 -9.40 8.33 -5.68
N ASP A 21 -10.67 8.35 -5.31
CA ASP A 21 -11.49 9.57 -5.24
C ASP A 21 -11.41 10.27 -3.87
N CYS A 22 -10.39 9.94 -3.05
CA CYS A 22 -10.13 10.68 -1.84
C CYS A 22 -9.61 12.09 -2.17
N ASN A 23 -10.24 13.12 -1.60
CA ASN A 23 -9.89 14.52 -1.84
C ASN A 23 -8.41 14.81 -1.50
N ASP A 24 -7.84 14.08 -0.55
CA ASP A 24 -6.46 14.20 -0.08
C ASP A 24 -5.49 13.20 -0.71
N ARG A 25 -5.86 12.56 -1.84
CA ARG A 25 -5.06 11.50 -2.49
C ARG A 25 -3.59 11.89 -2.63
N ALA A 26 -3.30 13.09 -3.12
CA ALA A 26 -1.93 13.54 -3.36
C ALA A 26 -1.12 13.60 -2.05
N LEU A 27 -1.73 14.09 -0.97
CA LEU A 27 -1.10 14.14 0.35
C LEU A 27 -0.88 12.73 0.90
N ILE A 28 -1.88 11.86 0.82
CA ILE A 28 -1.82 10.47 1.29
C ILE A 28 -0.70 9.71 0.57
N VAL A 29 -0.69 9.74 -0.77
CA VAL A 29 0.35 9.09 -1.59
C VAL A 29 1.73 9.60 -1.21
N ARG A 30 1.89 10.92 -1.07
CA ARG A 30 3.18 11.51 -0.74
C ARG A 30 3.66 11.11 0.66
N THR A 31 2.75 11.07 1.65
CA THR A 31 3.06 10.62 3.01
C THR A 31 3.54 9.17 3.02
N PHE A 32 2.84 8.27 2.32
CA PHE A 32 3.25 6.87 2.24
C PHE A 32 4.57 6.71 1.45
N MET A 33 4.81 7.50 0.40
CA MET A 33 6.11 7.53 -0.27
C MET A 33 7.25 7.95 0.66
N TYR A 34 7.03 8.94 1.54
CA TYR A 34 8.03 9.31 2.55
C TYR A 34 8.30 8.18 3.55
N MET A 35 7.32 7.31 3.80
CA MET A 35 7.48 6.11 4.64
C MET A 35 8.10 4.92 3.88
N GLY A 36 8.49 5.07 2.61
CA GLY A 36 9.11 4.01 1.81
C GLY A 36 8.14 3.17 0.97
N PHE A 37 6.86 3.54 0.91
CA PHE A 37 5.89 2.83 0.07
C PHE A 37 5.99 3.26 -1.40
N THR A 38 5.74 2.33 -2.30
CA THR A 38 5.70 2.54 -3.75
C THR A 38 4.34 2.15 -4.31
N THR A 39 3.90 2.82 -5.39
CA THR A 39 2.59 2.53 -6.00
C THR A 39 2.64 1.21 -6.75
N LEU A 40 1.68 0.32 -6.50
CA LEU A 40 1.57 -0.93 -7.25
C LEU A 40 0.75 -0.75 -8.53
N PRO A 41 1.17 -1.35 -9.66
CA PRO A 41 0.38 -1.36 -10.88
C PRO A 41 -0.89 -2.21 -10.71
N PRO A 42 -1.99 -1.86 -11.40
CA PRO A 42 -3.17 -2.71 -11.44
C PRO A 42 -2.81 -4.08 -12.05
N GLY A 43 -3.29 -5.16 -11.42
CA GLY A 43 -3.00 -6.53 -11.87
C GLY A 43 -1.71 -7.14 -11.32
N HIS A 44 -1.04 -6.49 -10.35
CA HIS A 44 0.05 -7.11 -9.61
C HIS A 44 -0.43 -8.40 -8.91
N GLN A 45 0.39 -9.46 -8.86
CA GLN A 45 -0.01 -10.76 -8.29
C GLN A 45 -0.45 -10.70 -6.82
N LEU A 46 0.07 -9.72 -6.07
CA LEU A 46 -0.30 -9.48 -4.67
C LEU A 46 -1.62 -8.72 -4.50
N ILE A 47 -2.24 -8.26 -5.60
CA ILE A 47 -3.53 -7.56 -5.58
C ILE A 47 -4.63 -8.59 -5.87
N PRO A 48 -5.69 -8.67 -5.05
CA PRO A 48 -6.76 -9.63 -5.27
C PRO A 48 -7.46 -9.41 -6.63
N GLY A 49 -7.74 -10.49 -7.37
CA GLY A 49 -8.21 -10.40 -8.76
C GLY A 49 -9.57 -9.71 -8.97
N ASN A 50 -10.37 -9.53 -7.92
CA ASN A 50 -11.67 -8.85 -7.92
C ASN A 50 -11.57 -7.36 -7.51
N THR A 51 -10.42 -6.75 -7.74
CA THR A 51 -10.13 -5.38 -7.29
C THR A 51 -10.94 -4.33 -8.04
N ASP A 52 -11.71 -3.54 -7.29
CA ASP A 52 -12.43 -2.37 -7.78
C ASP A 52 -11.45 -1.34 -8.38
N THR A 53 -11.75 -0.85 -9.59
CA THR A 53 -10.92 0.14 -10.30
C THR A 53 -10.76 1.45 -9.53
N GLY A 54 -11.60 1.72 -8.54
CA GLY A 54 -11.57 2.87 -7.65
C GLY A 54 -10.61 2.73 -6.47
N ILE A 55 -9.89 1.61 -6.31
CA ILE A 55 -8.91 1.44 -5.24
C ILE A 55 -7.47 1.57 -5.79
N MET A 56 -6.62 2.25 -5.04
CA MET A 56 -5.19 2.37 -5.26
C MET A 56 -4.45 1.56 -4.21
N TYR A 57 -3.36 0.91 -4.62
CA TYR A 57 -2.54 0.07 -3.76
C TYR A 57 -1.11 0.60 -3.72
N MET A 58 -0.48 0.55 -2.55
CA MET A 58 0.94 0.84 -2.38
C MET A 58 1.61 -0.25 -1.55
N LEU A 59 2.84 -0.60 -1.88
CA LEU A 59 3.64 -1.66 -1.26
C LEU A 59 4.86 -1.06 -0.55
N CYS A 60 5.13 -1.55 0.64
CA CYS A 60 6.40 -1.40 1.35
C CYS A 60 6.92 -2.80 1.66
N SER A 61 8.12 -3.12 1.16
CA SER A 61 8.82 -4.33 1.54
C SER A 61 9.70 -4.01 2.75
N ILE A 62 9.53 -4.78 3.82
CA ILE A 62 10.28 -4.65 5.06
C ILE A 62 11.42 -5.67 5.02
N GLU A 63 12.65 -5.23 5.34
CA GLU A 63 13.86 -6.06 5.34
C GLU A 63 14.01 -6.88 6.63
#